data_AF-A0A7Y1ZIW8-F1
#
_entry.id   AF-A0A7Y1ZIW8-F1
#
_cell.length_a   1.000
_cell.length_b   1.000
_cell.length_c   1.000
_cell.angle_alpha   90.00
_cell.angle_beta   90.00
_cell.angle_gamma   90.00
#
_symmetry.space_group_name_H-M   'P 1'
#
loop_
_entity.id
_entity.type
_entity.pdbx_description
1 polymer ?
#
loop_
_entity_poly.entity_id
_entity_poly.type
_entity_poly.pdbx_seq_one_letter_code
_entity_poly.pdbx_strand_id
1 'polypeptide(L)'
;SQYPRYLKALDTRLARLSGQYAKDSQYTQRLAALLEPLQEVLARRPNLLADCPHAEQYRWMLEEFRVSLFAQGLGTRLPVSQKRLEARWTEVEEWLRANPQ
;
A
#
# COMPACT_ATOMS: atom_id res chain seq x y z
N SER A 1 24.32 40.36 17.64
CA SER A 1 24.06 39.83 16.29
C SER A 1 24.29 38.32 16.25
N GLN A 2 23.25 37.54 16.55
CA GLN A 2 23.14 36.08 16.36
C GLN A 2 21.91 35.87 15.46
N TYR A 3 21.94 36.25 14.19
CA TYR A 3 22.55 35.51 13.06
C TYR A 3 21.89 34.12 12.86
N PRO A 4 21.84 33.66 11.62
CA PRO A 4 20.69 33.28 10.82
C PRO A 4 20.64 31.75 10.77
N ARG A 5 20.98 31.14 11.91
CA ARG A 5 21.04 29.70 12.10
C ARG A 5 19.64 29.10 12.15
N TYR A 6 18.68 29.84 12.69
CA TYR A 6 17.29 29.44 12.75
C TYR A 6 16.64 29.35 11.36
N LEU A 7 16.94 30.28 10.45
CA LEU A 7 16.42 30.23 9.08
C LEU A 7 17.06 29.10 8.27
N LYS A 8 18.39 28.89 8.38
CA LYS A 8 19.06 27.74 7.74
C LYS A 8 18.58 26.38 8.29
N ALA A 9 18.22 26.31 9.58
CA ALA A 9 17.65 25.11 10.18
C ALA A 9 16.19 24.85 9.75
N LEU A 10 15.40 25.90 9.52
CA LEU A 10 14.04 25.80 8.97
C LEU A 10 14.04 25.34 7.51
N ASP A 11 14.93 25.87 6.67
CA ASP A 11 15.11 25.41 5.29
C ASP A 11 15.57 23.95 5.23
N THR A 12 16.45 23.54 6.15
CA THR A 12 16.89 22.13 6.24
C THR A 12 15.76 21.21 6.71
N ARG A 13 14.85 21.70 7.58
CA ARG A 13 13.66 20.95 8.04
C ARG A 13 12.60 20.84 6.95
N LEU A 14 12.33 21.92 6.22
CA LEU A 14 11.41 21.93 5.08
C LEU A 14 11.92 21.08 3.91
N ALA A 15 13.23 21.10 3.64
CA ALA A 15 13.85 20.26 2.61
C ALA A 15 13.92 18.77 3.00
N ARG A 16 14.03 18.44 4.31
CA ARG A 16 13.89 17.05 4.81
C ARG A 16 12.45 16.55 4.79
N LEU A 17 11.47 17.44 4.89
CA LEU A 17 10.03 17.12 4.88
C LEU A 17 9.45 17.00 3.46
N SER A 18 9.91 17.78 2.48
CA SER A 18 9.30 17.79 1.14
C SER A 18 9.57 16.52 0.32
N GLY A 19 10.78 15.96 0.40
CA GLY A 19 11.16 14.77 -0.36
C GLY A 19 10.56 13.46 0.17
N GLN A 20 10.48 13.32 1.50
CA GLN A 20 9.88 12.14 2.14
C GLN A 20 8.35 12.20 2.07
N TYR A 21 7.74 13.36 2.32
CA TYR A 21 6.28 13.54 2.23
C TYR A 21 5.72 13.30 0.83
N ALA A 22 6.40 13.79 -0.22
CA ALA A 22 5.98 13.54 -1.59
C ALA A 22 6.02 12.05 -1.95
N LYS A 23 7.04 11.32 -1.48
CA LYS A 23 7.15 9.86 -1.65
C LYS A 23 6.09 9.11 -0.84
N ASP A 24 5.89 9.49 0.42
CA ASP A 24 4.90 8.87 1.30
C ASP A 24 3.47 9.09 0.78
N SER A 25 3.18 10.27 0.22
CA SER A 25 1.92 10.57 -0.47
C SER A 25 1.73 9.69 -1.70
N GLN A 26 2.76 9.52 -2.55
CA GLN A 26 2.72 8.60 -3.69
C GLN A 26 2.51 7.14 -3.25
N TYR A 27 3.17 6.70 -2.17
CA TYR A 27 3.00 5.36 -1.61
C TYR A 27 1.59 5.14 -1.08
N THR A 28 1.03 6.15 -0.42
CA THR A 28 -0.35 6.12 0.08
C THR A 28 -1.35 6.01 -1.08
N GLN A 29 -1.19 6.82 -2.13
CA GLN A 29 -2.04 6.76 -3.32
C GLN A 29 -1.97 5.40 -4.02
N ARG A 30 -0.77 4.84 -4.17
CA ARG A 30 -0.58 3.50 -4.76
C ARG A 30 -1.24 2.41 -3.92
N LEU A 31 -1.08 2.46 -2.61
CA LEU A 31 -1.70 1.48 -1.72
C LEU A 31 -3.23 1.60 -1.73
N ALA A 32 -3.75 2.83 -1.73
CA ALA A 32 -5.19 3.08 -1.80
C ALA A 32 -5.81 2.52 -3.08
N ALA A 33 -5.18 2.74 -4.24
CA ALA A 33 -5.65 2.21 -5.52
C ALA A 33 -5.67 0.67 -5.58
N LEU A 34 -4.78 0.01 -4.84
CA LEU A 34 -4.75 -1.46 -4.74
C LEU A 34 -5.76 -1.98 -3.69
N LEU A 35 -6.06 -1.21 -2.66
CA LEU A 35 -7.00 -1.59 -1.60
C LEU A 35 -8.46 -1.39 -2.00
N GLU A 36 -8.75 -0.35 -2.79
CA GLU A 36 -10.10 0.06 -3.18
C GLU A 36 -10.93 -1.09 -3.81
N PRO A 37 -10.43 -1.85 -4.80
CA PRO A 37 -11.20 -2.96 -5.38
C PRO A 37 -11.56 -4.04 -4.34
N LEU A 38 -10.65 -4.35 -3.42
CA LEU A 38 -10.93 -5.31 -2.34
C LEU A 38 -12.04 -4.80 -1.42
N GLN A 39 -12.01 -3.52 -1.05
CA GLN A 39 -13.04 -2.91 -0.19
C GLN A 39 -14.41 -2.90 -0.86
N GLU A 40 -14.48 -2.56 -2.14
CA GLU A 40 -15.74 -2.55 -2.90
C GLU A 40 -16.39 -3.94 -2.94
N VAL A 41 -15.60 -5.00 -3.15
CA VAL A 41 -16.12 -6.36 -3.15
C VAL A 41 -16.51 -6.79 -1.73
N LEU A 42 -15.70 -6.49 -0.71
CA LEU A 42 -16.03 -6.82 0.69
C LEU A 42 -17.31 -6.15 1.18
N ALA A 43 -17.60 -4.92 0.73
CA ALA A 43 -18.86 -4.24 1.05
C ALA A 43 -20.09 -5.00 0.52
N ARG A 44 -19.94 -5.76 -0.57
CA ARG A 44 -21.01 -6.58 -1.18
C ARG A 44 -20.96 -8.04 -0.71
N ARG A 45 -19.77 -8.52 -0.37
CA ARG A 45 -19.45 -9.91 0.02
C ARG A 45 -18.61 -9.92 1.31
N PRO A 46 -19.20 -9.72 2.49
CA PRO A 46 -18.45 -9.63 3.74
C PRO A 46 -17.59 -10.87 4.04
N ASN A 47 -18.02 -12.05 3.56
CA ASN A 47 -17.33 -13.33 3.79
C ASN A 47 -16.27 -13.65 2.72
N LEU A 48 -16.00 -12.76 1.75
CA LEU A 48 -15.07 -13.04 0.65
C LEU A 48 -13.70 -13.55 1.12
N LEU A 49 -13.16 -12.98 2.21
CA LEU A 49 -11.85 -13.40 2.73
C LEU A 49 -11.85 -14.83 3.27
N ALA A 50 -13.00 -15.33 3.73
CA ALA A 50 -13.13 -16.73 4.16
C ALA A 50 -13.39 -17.66 2.97
N ASP A 51 -14.15 -17.19 1.98
CA ASP A 51 -14.61 -18.01 0.85
C ASP A 51 -13.56 -18.11 -0.28
N CYS A 52 -12.71 -17.09 -0.44
CA CYS A 52 -11.74 -16.97 -1.52
C CYS A 52 -10.30 -16.92 -0.96
N PRO A 53 -9.54 -18.03 -1.04
CA PRO A 53 -8.14 -18.07 -0.61
C PRO A 53 -7.25 -17.04 -1.32
N HIS A 54 -7.55 -16.73 -2.60
CA HIS A 54 -6.82 -15.71 -3.35
C HIS A 54 -7.05 -14.31 -2.77
N ALA A 55 -8.25 -14.00 -2.28
CA ALA A 55 -8.58 -12.71 -1.67
C ALA A 55 -7.91 -12.56 -0.30
N GLU A 56 -7.89 -13.63 0.50
CA GLU A 56 -7.14 -13.65 1.76
C GLU A 56 -5.64 -13.42 1.54
N GLN A 57 -5.05 -14.13 0.58
CA GLN A 57 -3.65 -13.95 0.21
C GLN A 57 -3.37 -12.54 -0.30
N TYR A 58 -4.26 -11.98 -1.13
CA TYR A 58 -4.16 -10.60 -1.60
C TYR A 58 -4.13 -9.60 -0.45
N ARG A 59 -5.03 -9.76 0.53
CA ARG A 59 -5.08 -8.95 1.75
C ARG A 59 -3.77 -9.00 2.54
N TRP A 60 -3.16 -10.17 2.67
CA TRP A 60 -1.83 -10.31 3.29
C TRP A 60 -0.72 -9.65 2.46
N MET A 61 -0.74 -9.81 1.14
CA MET A 61 0.23 -9.18 0.25
C MET A 61 0.16 -7.64 0.32
N LEU A 62 -1.03 -7.05 0.50
CA LEU A 62 -1.18 -5.60 0.67
C LEU A 62 -0.44 -5.10 1.93
N GLU A 63 -0.52 -5.85 3.04
CA GLU A 63 0.18 -5.49 4.28
C GLU A 63 1.70 -5.58 4.11
N GLU A 64 2.20 -6.65 3.49
CA GLU A 64 3.63 -6.81 3.20
C GLU A 64 4.13 -5.73 2.23
N PHE A 65 3.31 -5.33 1.25
CA PHE A 65 3.64 -4.22 0.36
C PHE A 65 3.68 -2.89 1.10
N ARG A 66 2.74 -2.65 2.03
CA ARG A 66 2.77 -1.46 2.90
C ARG A 66 4.06 -1.42 3.73
N VAL A 67 4.44 -2.53 4.35
CA VAL A 67 5.71 -2.63 5.09
C VAL A 67 6.90 -2.36 4.15
N SER A 68 6.89 -2.90 2.94
CA SER A 68 7.93 -2.65 1.93
C SER A 68 8.05 -1.17 1.54
N LEU A 69 6.93 -0.46 1.42
CA LEU A 69 6.91 0.96 1.02
C LEU A 69 7.40 1.87 2.15
N PHE A 70 6.92 1.66 3.38
CA PHE A 70 7.10 2.59 4.49
C PHE A 70 8.22 2.18 5.48
N ALA A 71 8.68 0.93 5.44
CA ALA A 71 9.66 0.38 6.40
C ALA A 71 10.80 -0.36 5.69
N GLN A 72 11.44 0.29 4.71
CA GLN A 72 12.53 -0.27 3.88
C GLN A 72 13.76 -0.76 4.67
N GLY A 73 13.89 -0.42 5.96
CA GLY A 73 14.95 -0.92 6.85
C GLY A 73 14.57 -2.11 7.74
N LEU A 74 13.31 -2.55 7.74
CA LEU A 74 12.81 -3.61 8.63
C LEU A 74 13.02 -5.03 8.08
N GLY A 75 13.37 -5.15 6.79
CA GLY A 75 13.48 -6.43 6.08
C GLY A 75 12.10 -7.08 5.86
N THR A 76 11.67 -7.18 4.61
CA THR A 76 10.40 -7.86 4.27
C THR A 76 10.63 -9.36 4.20
N ARG A 77 9.73 -10.18 4.74
CA ARG A 77 9.83 -11.65 4.68
C ARG A 77 9.78 -12.16 3.23
N LEU A 78 9.06 -11.44 2.35
CA LEU A 78 8.99 -11.69 0.91
C LEU A 78 8.90 -10.36 0.16
N PRO A 79 9.61 -10.17 -0.97
CA PRO A 79 9.45 -8.97 -1.77
C PRO A 79 8.08 -8.99 -2.47
N VAL A 80 7.13 -8.21 -1.94
CA VAL A 80 5.86 -7.93 -2.63
C VAL A 80 6.03 -6.68 -3.48
N SER A 81 5.63 -6.77 -4.75
CA SER A 81 5.61 -5.64 -5.67
C SER A 81 4.19 -5.39 -6.14
N GLN A 82 3.94 -4.17 -6.64
CA GLN A 82 2.66 -3.80 -7.25
C GLN A 82 2.24 -4.81 -8.33
N LYS A 83 3.16 -5.21 -9.22
CA LYS A 83 2.89 -6.20 -10.28
C LYS A 83 2.43 -7.55 -9.73
N ARG A 84 2.97 -8.01 -8.60
CA ARG A 84 2.55 -9.26 -7.95
C ARG A 84 1.17 -9.14 -7.33
N LEU A 85 0.85 -7.97 -6.76
CA LEU A 85 -0.50 -7.66 -6.30
C LEU A 85 -1.49 -7.66 -7.46
N GLU A 86 -1.21 -6.95 -8.55
CA GLU A 86 -2.08 -6.92 -9.74
C GLU A 86 -2.36 -8.33 -10.28
N ALA A 87 -1.33 -9.18 -10.42
CA ALA A 87 -1.52 -10.57 -10.83
C ALA A 87 -2.39 -11.38 -9.85
N ARG A 88 -2.18 -11.21 -8.54
CA ARG A 88 -3.02 -11.87 -7.53
C ARG A 88 -4.46 -11.37 -7.56
N TRP A 89 -4.67 -10.08 -7.82
CA TRP A 89 -6.02 -9.52 -7.96
C TRP A 89 -6.76 -10.10 -9.17
N THR A 90 -6.07 -10.33 -10.31
CA THR A 90 -6.66 -11.03 -11.46
C THR A 90 -7.23 -12.39 -11.07
N GLU A 91 -6.52 -13.17 -10.24
CA GLU A 91 -7.02 -14.46 -9.75
C GLU A 91 -8.26 -14.31 -8.85
N VAL A 92 -8.33 -13.24 -8.04
CA VAL A 92 -9.53 -12.91 -7.26
C VAL A 92 -10.70 -12.59 -8.18
N GLU A 93 -10.48 -11.81 -9.24
CA GLU A 93 -11.53 -11.49 -10.22
C GLU A 93 -12.01 -12.74 -10.96
N GLU A 94 -11.11 -13.62 -11.37
CA GLU A 94 -11.46 -14.90 -11.99
C GLU A 94 -12.30 -15.76 -11.05
N TRP A 95 -11.91 -15.85 -9.78
CA TRP A 95 -12.70 -16.53 -8.77
C TRP A 95 -14.08 -15.90 -8.58
N LEU A 96 -14.18 -14.57 -8.54
CA LEU A 96 -15.45 -13.84 -8.42
C LEU A 96 -16.38 -14.10 -9.62
N ARG A 97 -15.82 -14.17 -10.84
CA ARG A 97 -16.58 -14.52 -12.06
C ARG A 97 -17.08 -15.96 -12.03
N ALA A 98 -16.26 -16.89 -11.52
CA ALA A 98 -16.62 -18.29 -11.37
C ALA A 98 -17.63 -18.54 -10.23
N ASN A 99 -17.73 -17.62 -9.27
CA ASN A 99 -18.61 -17.71 -8.10
C ASN A 99 -19.53 -16.47 -8.04
N PRO A 100 -20.52 -16.32 -8.94
CA PRO A 100 -21.50 -15.25 -8.83
C PRO A 100 -22.29 -15.36 -7.50
N GLN A 101 -22.74 -14.24 -6.94
CA GLN A 101 -23.58 -14.24 -5.72
C GLN A 101 -24.95 -14.83 -6.01
#